data_AF-A0A8I1ZQK1-F1
#
_entry.id   AF-A0A8I1ZQK1-F1
#
_cell.length_a   1.000
_cell.length_b   1.000
_cell.length_c   1.000
_cell.angle_alpha   90.00
_cell.angle_beta   90.00
_cell.angle_gamma   90.00
#
_symmetry.space_group_name_H-M   'P 1'
#
loop_
_entity.id
_entity.type
_entity.pdbx_description
1 polymer ?
#
loop_
_entity_poly.entity_id
_entity_poly.type
_entity_poly.pdbx_seq_one_letter_code
_entity_poly.pdbx_strand_id
1 'polypeptide(L)'
;MKDFALFKMKKGFYEHWGIPEIHFPVPVEEMERLSTTGNIEFPMLLYWLQEYSTHNPDKWLDIEEAMGRLAELLAPEDDRDTVPVEGDTWYFQLSPVDLGGEIVTIQRQEQLLAAMQPLDDGRLKVSVYRPLDAKACQYLVSLGARPHPEHGINMRENNWEYALDSSATMGNMYASERGESYLSYWEHGIGLKSDKSPVTGWVDMRTLRPMPVNVTAVQVGVWYMNSGGEL
;
A
#
# COMPACT_ATOMS: atom_id res chain seq x y z
N MET A 1 6.03 -3.11 19.33
CA MET A 1 6.69 -3.79 18.19
C MET A 1 6.08 -5.18 18.15
N LYS A 2 5.45 -5.57 17.03
CA LYS A 2 4.89 -6.92 16.89
C LYS A 2 6.04 -7.90 16.64
N ASP A 3 6.10 -8.96 17.44
CA ASP A 3 7.04 -10.05 17.25
C ASP A 3 6.43 -11.12 16.34
N PHE A 4 7.25 -11.67 15.44
CA PHE A 4 6.82 -12.69 14.47
C PHE A 4 7.65 -13.96 14.62
N ALA A 5 6.97 -15.10 14.57
CA ALA A 5 7.58 -16.40 14.36
C ALA A 5 7.43 -16.80 12.88
N LEU A 6 8.49 -17.39 12.31
CA LEU A 6 8.58 -17.73 10.90
C LEU A 6 8.21 -19.20 10.67
N PHE A 7 7.14 -19.45 9.91
CA PHE A 7 6.60 -20.79 9.68
C PHE A 7 6.72 -21.22 8.22
N LYS A 8 7.11 -22.47 8.04
CA LYS A 8 7.07 -23.13 6.74
C LYS A 8 5.76 -23.91 6.61
N MET A 9 5.03 -23.68 5.52
CA MET A 9 3.85 -24.46 5.19
C MET A 9 4.24 -25.84 4.66
N LYS A 10 3.29 -26.79 4.66
CA LYS A 10 3.50 -28.09 4.01
C LYS A 10 3.78 -27.87 2.52
N LYS A 11 4.68 -28.67 1.92
CA LYS A 11 5.11 -28.51 0.52
C LYS A 11 3.95 -28.34 -0.48
N GLY A 12 2.88 -29.13 -0.34
CA GLY A 12 1.71 -29.07 -1.23
C GLY A 12 0.92 -27.76 -1.17
N PHE A 13 1.09 -26.93 -0.13
CA PHE A 13 0.42 -25.63 -0.02
C PHE A 13 0.88 -24.66 -1.11
N TYR A 14 2.20 -24.52 -1.27
CA TYR A 14 2.82 -23.59 -2.20
C TYR A 14 2.46 -23.94 -3.64
N GLU A 15 2.64 -25.22 -4.01
CA GLU A 15 2.35 -25.73 -5.35
C GLU A 15 0.86 -25.62 -5.69
N HIS A 16 -0.04 -25.93 -4.74
CA HIS A 16 -1.48 -25.90 -5.00
C HIS A 16 -2.02 -24.49 -5.26
N TRP A 17 -1.50 -23.49 -4.53
CA TRP A 17 -1.98 -22.10 -4.63
C TRP A 17 -1.11 -21.21 -5.53
N GLY A 18 0.03 -21.72 -6.00
CA GLY A 18 1.01 -20.96 -6.79
C GLY A 18 1.70 -19.86 -5.98
N ILE A 19 1.83 -20.04 -4.67
CA ILE A 19 2.49 -19.08 -3.77
C ILE A 19 3.98 -19.47 -3.67
N PRO A 20 4.95 -18.54 -3.79
CA PRO A 20 6.36 -18.85 -3.65
C PRO A 20 6.69 -19.43 -2.27
N GLU A 21 7.70 -20.29 -2.23
CA GLU A 21 8.14 -20.97 -1.00
C GLU A 21 8.86 -19.99 -0.08
N ILE A 22 8.09 -19.37 0.83
CA ILE A 22 8.59 -18.45 1.87
C ILE A 22 8.34 -18.99 3.27
N HIS A 23 9.01 -18.41 4.26
CA HIS A 23 8.60 -18.55 5.65
C HIS A 23 7.56 -17.47 5.98
N PHE A 24 6.34 -17.89 6.28
CA PHE A 24 5.27 -16.97 6.63
C PHE A 24 5.50 -16.41 8.04
N PRO A 25 5.49 -15.08 8.19
CA PRO A 25 5.51 -14.46 9.50
C PRO A 25 4.13 -14.61 10.14
N VAL A 26 4.13 -15.12 11.36
CA VAL A 26 2.94 -15.27 12.19
C VAL A 26 3.18 -14.49 13.48
N PRO A 27 2.32 -13.53 13.85
CA PRO A 27 2.44 -12.83 15.11
C PRO A 27 2.47 -13.79 16.28
N VAL A 28 3.38 -13.57 17.24
CA VAL A 28 3.52 -14.45 18.41
C VAL A 28 2.21 -14.52 19.21
N GLU A 29 1.44 -13.43 19.25
CA GLU A 29 0.12 -13.36 19.90
C GLU A 29 -0.93 -14.29 19.27
N GLU A 30 -0.78 -14.65 17.99
CA GLU A 30 -1.70 -15.52 17.27
C GLU A 30 -1.40 -17.01 17.47
N MET A 31 -0.26 -17.35 18.08
CA MET A 31 0.24 -18.73 18.20
C MET A 31 -0.68 -19.65 19.00
N GLU A 32 -1.29 -19.16 20.08
CA GLU A 32 -2.21 -19.94 20.90
C GLU A 32 -3.50 -20.28 20.12
N ARG A 33 -4.06 -19.28 19.42
CA ARG A 33 -5.24 -19.46 18.57
C ARG A 33 -4.95 -20.46 17.45
N LEU A 34 -3.78 -20.38 16.81
CA LEU A 34 -3.39 -21.31 15.77
C LEU A 34 -3.14 -22.73 16.29
N SER A 35 -2.55 -22.87 17.46
CA SER A 35 -2.34 -24.18 18.09
C SER A 35 -3.67 -24.88 18.43
N THR A 36 -4.71 -24.08 18.72
CA THR A 36 -6.04 -24.58 19.05
C THR A 36 -6.89 -24.88 17.81
N THR A 37 -6.88 -24.00 16.82
CA THR A 37 -7.76 -24.10 15.64
C THR A 37 -7.13 -24.83 14.46
N GLY A 38 -5.80 -24.77 14.32
CA GLY A 38 -5.06 -25.28 13.15
C GLY A 38 -5.37 -24.54 11.85
N ASN A 39 -6.19 -23.48 11.87
CA ASN A 39 -6.71 -22.82 10.69
C ASN A 39 -6.02 -21.47 10.47
N ILE A 40 -5.44 -21.31 9.28
CA ILE A 40 -4.85 -20.06 8.81
C ILE A 40 -5.61 -19.63 7.55
N GLU A 41 -6.21 -18.45 7.60
CA GLU A 41 -6.96 -17.88 6.49
C GLU A 41 -6.06 -16.97 5.63
N PHE A 42 -6.31 -16.92 4.32
CA PHE A 42 -5.53 -16.11 3.39
C PHE A 42 -5.52 -14.61 3.71
N PRO A 43 -6.64 -13.97 4.13
CA PRO A 43 -6.61 -12.58 4.57
C PRO A 43 -5.62 -12.36 5.72
N MET A 44 -5.52 -13.30 6.66
CA MET A 44 -4.60 -13.19 7.78
C MET A 44 -3.14 -13.31 7.33
N LEU A 45 -2.84 -14.26 6.43
CA LEU A 45 -1.50 -14.37 5.85
C LEU A 45 -1.08 -13.09 5.13
N LEU A 46 -1.97 -12.52 4.31
CA LEU A 46 -1.69 -11.26 3.63
C LEU A 46 -1.46 -10.13 4.64
N TYR A 47 -2.37 -9.97 5.62
CA TYR A 47 -2.23 -8.96 6.67
C TYR A 47 -0.90 -9.09 7.44
N TRP A 48 -0.50 -10.30 7.83
CA TRP A 48 0.76 -10.50 8.54
C TRP A 48 1.98 -10.22 7.70
N LEU A 49 1.95 -10.52 6.39
CA LEU A 49 3.01 -10.11 5.47
C LEU A 49 3.09 -8.59 5.34
N GLN A 50 1.95 -7.90 5.26
CA GLN A 50 1.88 -6.43 5.21
C GLN A 50 2.50 -5.81 6.49
N GLU A 51 2.14 -6.32 7.66
CA GLU A 51 2.69 -5.86 8.94
C GLU A 51 4.17 -6.20 9.09
N TYR A 52 4.58 -7.43 8.74
CA TYR A 52 5.96 -7.89 8.82
C TYR A 52 6.87 -7.05 7.92
N SER A 53 6.40 -6.74 6.71
CA SER A 53 7.08 -5.90 5.72
C SER A 53 7.39 -4.50 6.25
N THR A 54 6.48 -3.90 7.02
CA THR A 54 6.68 -2.59 7.67
C THR A 54 7.69 -2.68 8.82
N HIS A 55 7.68 -3.76 9.60
CA HIS A 55 8.59 -3.94 10.74
C HIS A 55 9.97 -4.48 10.35
N ASN A 56 10.13 -5.04 9.15
CA ASN A 56 11.37 -5.60 8.64
C ASN A 56 11.69 -4.99 7.27
N PRO A 57 12.16 -3.73 7.23
CA PRO A 57 12.24 -2.98 5.99
C PRO A 57 13.10 -3.62 4.89
N ASP A 58 14.10 -4.42 5.26
CA ASP A 58 15.02 -5.12 4.38
C ASP A 58 14.47 -6.43 3.79
N LYS A 59 13.34 -6.94 4.29
CA LYS A 59 12.76 -8.25 3.89
C LYS A 59 11.62 -8.18 2.90
N TRP A 60 11.15 -6.99 2.53
CA TRP A 60 9.91 -6.88 1.76
C TRP A 60 10.00 -7.48 0.35
N LEU A 61 11.15 -7.38 -0.32
CA LEU A 61 11.36 -8.01 -1.63
C LEU A 61 11.31 -9.54 -1.54
N ASP A 62 11.71 -10.13 -0.41
CA ASP A 62 11.66 -11.58 -0.21
C ASP A 62 10.23 -12.12 -0.15
N ILE A 63 9.26 -11.26 0.18
CA ILE A 63 7.85 -11.63 0.38
C ILE A 63 6.89 -10.97 -0.62
N GLU A 64 7.38 -10.09 -1.49
CA GLU A 64 6.58 -9.31 -2.43
C GLU A 64 5.71 -10.22 -3.32
N GLU A 65 6.32 -11.24 -3.93
CA GLU A 65 5.61 -12.18 -4.80
C GLU A 65 4.53 -12.97 -4.03
N ALA A 66 4.78 -13.33 -2.77
CA ALA A 66 3.79 -13.98 -1.92
C ALA A 66 2.60 -13.06 -1.59
N MET A 67 2.89 -11.79 -1.28
CA MET A 67 1.84 -10.78 -1.03
C MET A 67 0.98 -10.56 -2.26
N GLY A 68 1.61 -10.38 -3.43
CA GLY A 68 0.92 -10.22 -4.71
C GLY A 68 0.01 -11.42 -5.00
N ARG A 69 0.55 -12.64 -4.88
CA ARG A 69 -0.22 -13.85 -5.13
C ARG A 69 -1.40 -14.04 -4.16
N LEU A 70 -1.20 -13.76 -2.88
CA LEU A 70 -2.29 -13.84 -1.90
C LEU A 70 -3.38 -12.81 -2.19
N ALA A 71 -3.01 -11.60 -2.58
CA ALA A 71 -3.98 -10.58 -2.98
C ALA A 71 -4.77 -10.99 -4.24
N GLU A 72 -4.11 -11.60 -5.23
CA GLU A 72 -4.78 -12.16 -6.41
C GLU A 72 -5.75 -13.28 -6.06
N LEU A 73 -5.35 -14.22 -5.18
CA LEU A 73 -6.21 -15.32 -4.73
C LEU A 73 -7.46 -14.87 -3.98
N LEU A 74 -7.39 -13.68 -3.37
CA LEU A 74 -8.48 -13.06 -2.62
C LEU A 74 -9.33 -12.11 -3.46
N ALA A 75 -8.81 -11.64 -4.60
CA ALA A 75 -9.49 -10.70 -5.47
C ALA A 75 -10.67 -11.36 -6.20
N PRO A 76 -11.88 -10.78 -6.16
CA PRO A 76 -12.94 -11.20 -7.06
C PRO A 76 -12.57 -10.84 -8.51
N GLU A 77 -13.11 -11.58 -9.47
CA GLU A 77 -13.03 -11.21 -10.89
C GLU A 77 -13.68 -9.82 -11.10
N ASP A 78 -12.91 -8.90 -11.68
CA ASP A 78 -13.34 -7.53 -11.96
C ASP A 78 -12.49 -6.92 -13.08
N ASP A 79 -13.13 -6.64 -14.20
CA ASP A 79 -12.47 -6.10 -15.40
C ASP A 79 -12.49 -4.56 -15.43
N ARG A 80 -12.97 -3.90 -14.37
CA ARG A 80 -13.02 -2.43 -14.33
C ARG A 80 -11.62 -1.87 -14.12
N ASP A 81 -11.28 -0.83 -14.88
CA ASP A 81 -10.07 -0.04 -14.63
C ASP A 81 -10.29 1.07 -13.59
N THR A 82 -11.52 1.25 -13.11
CA THR A 82 -11.87 2.31 -12.16
C THR A 82 -12.93 1.84 -11.19
N VAL A 83 -12.61 1.91 -9.89
CA VAL A 83 -13.54 1.54 -8.82
C VAL A 83 -13.40 2.50 -7.63
N PRO A 84 -14.51 2.96 -7.03
CA PRO A 84 -14.45 3.59 -5.73
C PRO A 84 -14.08 2.54 -4.67
N VAL A 85 -13.23 2.92 -3.73
CA VAL A 85 -12.91 2.11 -2.55
C VAL A 85 -13.10 2.97 -1.32
N GLU A 86 -13.83 2.42 -0.34
CA GLU A 86 -14.18 3.15 0.87
C GLU A 86 -14.27 2.23 2.07
N GLY A 87 -14.05 2.84 3.23
CA GLY A 87 -14.48 2.31 4.52
C GLY A 87 -15.43 3.31 5.19
N ASP A 88 -15.61 3.15 6.50
CA ASP A 88 -16.56 3.98 7.26
C ASP A 88 -16.15 5.46 7.26
N THR A 89 -14.85 5.72 7.37
CA THR A 89 -14.28 7.06 7.57
C THR A 89 -13.43 7.55 6.42
N TRP A 90 -13.27 6.77 5.35
CA TRP A 90 -12.36 7.09 4.25
C TRP A 90 -12.91 6.66 2.89
N TYR A 91 -12.41 7.30 1.83
CA TYR A 91 -12.75 7.06 0.43
C TYR A 91 -11.60 7.50 -0.47
N PHE A 92 -11.30 6.72 -1.50
CA PHE A 92 -10.57 7.18 -2.69
C PHE A 92 -10.98 6.36 -3.92
N GLN A 93 -10.64 6.84 -5.11
CA GLN A 93 -10.90 6.11 -6.35
C GLN A 93 -9.63 5.37 -6.78
N LEU A 94 -9.72 4.05 -6.98
CA LEU A 94 -8.68 3.34 -7.71
C LEU A 94 -8.88 3.58 -9.20
N SER A 95 -7.88 4.13 -9.88
CA SER A 95 -7.88 4.36 -11.33
C SER A 95 -6.47 4.75 -11.81
N PRO A 96 -6.16 4.60 -13.11
CA PRO A 96 -4.88 5.02 -13.69
C PRO A 96 -4.50 6.47 -13.33
N VAL A 97 -3.27 6.63 -12.84
CA VAL A 97 -2.64 7.92 -12.54
C VAL A 97 -1.63 8.26 -13.64
N ASP A 98 -1.63 9.51 -14.08
CA ASP A 98 -0.64 10.02 -15.03
C ASP A 98 0.67 10.33 -14.28
N LEU A 99 1.63 9.40 -14.38
CA LEU A 99 2.96 9.55 -13.77
C LEU A 99 3.80 10.68 -14.41
N GLY A 100 3.39 11.22 -15.55
CA GLY A 100 4.01 12.37 -16.18
C GLY A 100 3.56 13.73 -15.66
N GLY A 101 2.42 13.77 -14.94
CA GLY A 101 1.85 14.97 -14.35
C GLY A 101 2.23 15.17 -12.88
N GLU A 102 1.70 16.22 -12.26
CA GLU A 102 1.85 16.46 -10.82
C GLU A 102 1.28 15.27 -10.01
N ILE A 103 2.06 14.71 -9.09
CA ILE A 103 1.67 13.54 -8.29
C ILE A 103 2.25 13.59 -6.87
N VAL A 104 1.54 12.97 -5.93
CA VAL A 104 2.11 12.49 -4.67
C VAL A 104 2.26 10.97 -4.75
N THR A 105 3.38 10.44 -4.28
CA THR A 105 3.71 9.02 -4.37
C THR A 105 3.91 8.41 -3.00
N ILE A 106 3.59 7.12 -2.87
CA ILE A 106 4.15 6.26 -1.83
C ILE A 106 5.32 5.52 -2.45
N GLN A 107 6.49 5.69 -1.85
CA GLN A 107 7.74 5.11 -2.30
C GLN A 107 8.35 4.28 -1.19
N ARG A 108 9.21 3.35 -1.57
CA ARG A 108 10.02 2.58 -0.63
C ARG A 108 11.34 2.25 -1.30
N GLN A 109 12.44 2.68 -0.68
CA GLN A 109 13.75 2.61 -1.32
C GLN A 109 13.67 3.25 -2.73
N GLU A 110 14.20 2.59 -3.76
CA GLU A 110 14.15 3.07 -5.16
C GLU A 110 12.94 2.51 -5.93
N GLN A 111 11.84 2.21 -5.24
CA GLN A 111 10.65 1.60 -5.84
C GLN A 111 9.41 2.48 -5.64
N LEU A 112 8.59 2.56 -6.69
CA LEU A 112 7.26 3.15 -6.64
C LEU A 112 6.24 2.11 -6.17
N LEU A 113 5.53 2.41 -5.09
CA LEU A 113 4.47 1.55 -4.56
C LEU A 113 3.10 2.04 -5.03
N ALA A 114 2.84 3.34 -4.88
CA ALA A 114 1.60 3.97 -5.31
C ALA A 114 1.81 5.41 -5.78
N ALA A 115 0.91 5.89 -6.63
CA ALA A 115 0.83 7.29 -7.04
C ALA A 115 -0.60 7.80 -6.87
N MET A 116 -0.72 9.09 -6.58
CA MET A 116 -1.96 9.77 -6.26
C MET A 116 -2.04 11.10 -7.00
N GLN A 117 -3.25 11.44 -7.41
CA GLN A 117 -3.61 12.71 -8.05
C GLN A 117 -4.98 13.16 -7.55
N PRO A 118 -5.31 14.45 -7.67
CA PRO A 118 -6.65 14.93 -7.37
C PRO A 118 -7.66 14.45 -8.42
N LEU A 119 -8.87 14.18 -7.95
CA LEU A 119 -10.10 14.26 -8.72
C LEU A 119 -10.59 15.73 -8.75
N ASP A 120 -11.60 16.02 -9.57
CA ASP A 120 -12.16 17.37 -9.71
C ASP A 120 -12.70 17.95 -8.38
N ASP A 121 -13.09 17.10 -7.43
CA ASP A 121 -13.58 17.48 -6.11
C ASP A 121 -12.49 17.51 -5.02
N GLY A 122 -11.22 17.33 -5.39
CA GLY A 122 -10.08 17.30 -4.48
C GLY A 122 -9.90 15.99 -3.73
N ARG A 123 -10.74 14.98 -3.95
CA ARG A 123 -10.49 13.61 -3.47
C ARG A 123 -9.36 12.96 -4.26
N LEU A 124 -8.87 11.82 -3.78
CA LEU A 124 -7.75 11.15 -4.41
C LEU A 124 -8.21 10.12 -5.44
N LYS A 125 -7.58 10.16 -6.62
CA LYS A 125 -7.42 8.98 -7.48
C LYS A 125 -6.06 8.34 -7.23
N VAL A 126 -6.01 7.02 -7.19
CA VAL A 126 -4.85 6.23 -6.76
C VAL A 126 -4.56 5.10 -7.75
N SER A 127 -3.29 4.93 -8.09
CA SER A 127 -2.76 3.73 -8.76
C SER A 127 -1.69 3.08 -7.90
N VAL A 128 -1.70 1.76 -7.82
CA VAL A 128 -0.71 0.96 -7.08
C VAL A 128 0.09 0.13 -8.08
N TYR A 129 1.40 0.02 -7.88
CA TYR A 129 2.33 -0.61 -8.82
C TYR A 129 3.05 -1.83 -8.23
N ARG A 130 3.04 -1.96 -6.90
CA ARG A 130 3.62 -3.08 -6.16
C ARG A 130 2.76 -3.40 -4.93
N PRO A 131 2.84 -4.64 -4.40
CA PRO A 131 2.14 -5.01 -3.17
C PRO A 131 2.39 -4.02 -2.02
N LEU A 132 1.32 -3.65 -1.33
CA LEU A 132 1.33 -2.61 -0.29
C LEU A 132 1.69 -3.21 1.06
N ASP A 133 2.70 -2.64 1.73
CA ASP A 133 2.92 -2.89 3.16
C ASP A 133 1.88 -2.18 4.04
N ALA A 134 1.87 -2.48 5.33
CA ALA A 134 0.90 -1.92 6.27
C ALA A 134 0.97 -0.37 6.33
N LYS A 135 2.17 0.20 6.27
CA LYS A 135 2.37 1.66 6.29
C LYS A 135 1.86 2.32 5.01
N ALA A 136 2.03 1.68 3.86
CA ALA A 136 1.48 2.15 2.59
C ALA A 136 -0.06 2.10 2.60
N CYS A 137 -0.65 1.01 3.12
CA CYS A 137 -2.11 0.95 3.35
C CYS A 137 -2.56 2.07 4.29
N GLN A 138 -1.85 2.29 5.40
CA GLN A 138 -2.15 3.38 6.33
C GLN A 138 -2.12 4.74 5.65
N TYR A 139 -1.12 5.03 4.82
CA TYR A 139 -1.08 6.28 4.06
C TYR A 139 -2.32 6.45 3.17
N LEU A 140 -2.69 5.43 2.40
CA LEU A 140 -3.88 5.52 1.52
C LEU A 140 -5.16 5.78 2.30
N VAL A 141 -5.37 5.06 3.41
CA VAL A 141 -6.57 5.20 4.24
C VAL A 141 -6.59 6.56 4.94
N SER A 142 -5.47 7.00 5.55
CA SER A 142 -5.38 8.31 6.22
C SER A 142 -5.54 9.47 5.26
N LEU A 143 -4.89 9.42 4.09
CA LEU A 143 -5.01 10.45 3.07
C LEU A 143 -6.39 10.45 2.41
N GLY A 144 -7.07 9.31 2.38
CA GLY A 144 -8.45 9.16 1.90
C GLY A 144 -9.52 9.51 2.95
N ALA A 145 -9.17 9.98 4.16
CA ALA A 145 -10.19 10.24 5.17
C ALA A 145 -11.24 11.25 4.68
N ARG A 146 -12.52 11.01 5.03
CA ARG A 146 -13.62 11.87 4.60
C ARG A 146 -13.45 13.26 5.23
N PRO A 147 -13.38 14.34 4.44
CA PRO A 147 -13.21 15.67 5.01
C PRO A 147 -14.45 16.06 5.85
N HIS A 148 -14.22 16.75 6.96
CA HIS A 148 -15.27 17.41 7.71
C HIS A 148 -15.92 18.48 6.81
N PRO A 149 -17.26 18.60 6.76
CA PRO A 149 -17.94 19.50 5.83
C PRO A 149 -17.53 20.97 5.98
N GLU A 150 -17.11 21.39 7.18
CA GLU A 150 -16.72 22.77 7.47
C GLU A 150 -15.22 22.98 7.68
N HIS A 151 -14.48 21.91 8.02
CA HIS A 151 -13.08 22.03 8.49
C HIS A 151 -12.10 21.27 7.58
N GLY A 152 -12.60 20.61 6.55
CA GLY A 152 -11.81 19.78 5.66
C GLY A 152 -11.15 18.62 6.40
N ILE A 153 -9.92 18.31 6.04
CA ILE A 153 -9.14 17.20 6.59
C ILE A 153 -7.83 17.74 7.16
N ASN A 154 -7.60 17.59 8.46
CA ASN A 154 -6.38 18.06 9.14
C ASN A 154 -6.00 19.52 8.81
N MET A 155 -6.97 20.42 8.86
CA MET A 155 -6.83 21.86 8.52
C MET A 155 -6.50 22.15 7.04
N ARG A 156 -6.72 21.18 6.14
CA ARG A 156 -6.60 21.32 4.69
C ARG A 156 -7.97 21.25 4.04
N GLU A 157 -8.14 21.95 2.93
CA GLU A 157 -9.43 22.06 2.23
C GLU A 157 -9.95 20.71 1.74
N ASN A 158 -9.06 19.87 1.20
CA ASN A 158 -9.40 18.58 0.63
C ASN A 158 -8.26 17.56 0.79
N ASN A 159 -8.48 16.33 0.33
CA ASN A 159 -7.53 15.22 0.45
C ASN A 159 -6.24 15.46 -0.35
N TRP A 160 -6.31 16.15 -1.49
CA TRP A 160 -5.13 16.49 -2.29
C TRP A 160 -4.20 17.47 -1.56
N GLU A 161 -4.75 18.55 -1.02
CA GLU A 161 -3.98 19.52 -0.21
C GLU A 161 -3.37 18.87 1.04
N TYR A 162 -4.09 17.90 1.62
CA TYR A 162 -3.55 17.09 2.72
C TYR A 162 -2.44 16.13 2.29
N ALA A 163 -2.53 15.52 1.10
CA ALA A 163 -1.47 14.69 0.55
C ALA A 163 -0.20 15.51 0.26
N LEU A 164 -0.35 16.71 -0.33
CA LEU A 164 0.76 17.65 -0.55
C LEU A 164 1.45 17.99 0.77
N ASP A 165 0.71 18.42 1.78
CA ASP A 165 1.26 18.76 3.10
C ASP A 165 1.94 17.57 3.78
N SER A 166 1.28 16.40 3.76
CA SER A 166 1.81 15.17 4.37
C SER A 166 3.11 14.72 3.71
N SER A 167 3.26 14.94 2.39
CA SER A 167 4.47 14.62 1.64
C SER A 167 5.67 15.53 1.99
N ALA A 168 5.42 16.75 2.47
CA ALA A 168 6.44 17.72 2.83
C ALA A 168 7.03 17.52 4.24
N THR A 169 6.52 16.57 5.03
CA THR A 169 6.96 16.36 6.42
C THR A 169 8.35 15.71 6.51
N MET A 170 9.13 16.09 7.52
CA MET A 170 10.45 15.49 7.80
C MET A 170 10.40 13.99 8.12
N GLY A 171 9.23 13.48 8.54
CA GLY A 171 9.02 12.06 8.78
C GLY A 171 9.29 11.19 7.54
N ASN A 172 9.03 11.72 6.34
CA ASN A 172 9.28 10.98 5.09
C ASN A 172 10.77 10.77 4.81
N MET A 173 11.62 11.74 5.15
CA MET A 173 13.07 11.61 5.02
C MET A 173 13.61 10.50 5.93
N TYR A 174 13.21 10.48 7.20
CA TYR A 174 13.62 9.42 8.14
C TYR A 174 13.09 8.04 7.73
N ALA A 175 11.86 7.98 7.22
CA ALA A 175 11.28 6.74 6.70
C ALA A 175 12.09 6.21 5.50
N SER A 176 12.44 7.09 4.57
CA SER A 176 13.29 6.75 3.42
C SER A 176 14.66 6.21 3.86
N GLU A 177 15.32 6.86 4.82
CA GLU A 177 16.62 6.42 5.34
C GLU A 177 16.56 5.04 5.99
N ARG A 178 15.42 4.67 6.58
CA ARG A 178 15.18 3.36 7.19
C ARG A 178 14.69 2.30 6.19
N GLY A 179 14.47 2.67 4.92
CA GLY A 179 13.91 1.78 3.90
C GLY A 179 12.42 1.45 4.10
N GLU A 180 11.72 2.22 4.92
CA GLU A 180 10.27 2.12 5.12
C GLU A 180 9.52 2.79 3.96
N SER A 181 8.23 2.53 3.82
CA SER A 181 7.36 3.31 2.95
C SER A 181 7.30 4.79 3.40
N TYR A 182 7.33 5.73 2.45
CA TYR A 182 7.29 7.16 2.68
C TYR A 182 6.54 7.91 1.56
N LEU A 183 6.08 9.12 1.85
CA LEU A 183 5.45 10.00 0.87
C LEU A 183 6.48 10.88 0.16
N SER A 184 6.30 11.11 -1.14
CA SER A 184 7.14 12.02 -1.93
C SER A 184 6.32 12.73 -3.00
N TYR A 185 6.55 14.03 -3.15
CA TYR A 185 5.87 14.89 -4.12
C TYR A 185 6.71 15.15 -5.37
N TRP A 186 6.06 15.07 -6.53
CA TRP A 186 6.65 15.32 -7.85
C TRP A 186 5.81 16.32 -8.64
N GLU A 187 6.21 17.59 -8.61
CA GLU A 187 5.52 18.70 -9.29
C GLU A 187 5.42 18.52 -10.82
N HIS A 188 6.40 17.85 -11.42
CA HIS A 188 6.51 17.69 -12.88
C HIS A 188 6.46 16.22 -13.32
N GLY A 189 5.89 15.38 -12.46
CA GLY A 189 5.83 13.94 -12.66
C GLY A 189 7.10 13.21 -12.25
N ILE A 190 6.94 11.90 -12.10
CA ILE A 190 7.97 11.05 -11.50
C ILE A 190 9.26 11.12 -12.30
N GLY A 191 10.38 11.23 -11.60
CA GLY A 191 11.70 11.31 -12.20
C GLY A 191 12.12 12.67 -12.73
N LEU A 192 11.35 13.74 -12.49
CA LEU A 192 11.79 15.11 -12.77
C LEU A 192 11.91 15.93 -11.48
N LYS A 193 13.01 16.67 -11.34
CA LYS A 193 13.17 17.65 -10.26
C LYS A 193 12.36 18.92 -10.55
N SER A 194 12.35 19.87 -9.61
CA SER A 194 11.73 21.19 -9.77
C SER A 194 12.28 22.00 -10.95
N ASP A 195 13.55 21.82 -11.32
CA ASP A 195 14.15 22.42 -12.51
C ASP A 195 13.89 21.63 -13.80
N LYS A 196 13.06 20.58 -13.73
CA LYS A 196 12.75 19.63 -14.81
C LYS A 196 13.93 18.81 -15.30
N SER A 197 15.06 18.81 -14.58
CA SER A 197 16.14 17.88 -14.86
C SER A 197 15.74 16.45 -14.46
N PRO A 198 16.17 15.43 -15.23
CA PRO A 198 15.82 14.05 -14.94
C PRO A 198 16.58 13.51 -13.72
N VAL A 199 15.92 12.61 -12.99
CA VAL A 199 16.51 11.79 -11.93
C VAL A 199 16.69 10.38 -12.48
N THR A 200 17.95 9.94 -12.56
CA THR A 200 18.32 8.60 -13.03
C THR A 200 17.55 7.52 -12.29
N GLY A 201 17.06 6.51 -13.01
CA GLY A 201 16.28 5.38 -12.46
C GLY A 201 14.79 5.69 -12.22
N TRP A 202 14.42 6.95 -12.00
CA TRP A 202 13.03 7.32 -11.71
C TRP A 202 12.20 7.66 -12.95
N VAL A 203 12.84 8.13 -14.04
CA VAL A 203 12.13 8.41 -15.29
C VAL A 203 11.48 7.15 -15.86
N ASP A 204 12.13 5.99 -15.71
CA ASP A 204 11.65 4.72 -16.22
C ASP A 204 10.37 4.23 -15.51
N MET A 205 10.09 4.73 -14.29
CA MET A 205 8.89 4.40 -13.53
C MET A 205 7.60 4.81 -14.27
N ARG A 206 7.68 5.78 -15.21
CA ARG A 206 6.56 6.19 -16.08
C ARG A 206 6.05 5.07 -16.98
N THR A 207 6.83 4.00 -17.16
CA THR A 207 6.47 2.84 -17.98
C THR A 207 5.81 1.71 -17.20
N LEU A 208 5.75 1.83 -15.85
CA LEU A 208 5.13 0.83 -15.01
C LEU A 208 3.64 0.68 -15.30
N ARG A 209 3.17 -0.56 -15.24
CA ARG A 209 1.75 -0.88 -15.29
C ARG A 209 1.21 -0.96 -13.87
N PRO A 210 0.08 -0.32 -13.57
CA PRO A 210 -0.55 -0.48 -12.27
C PRO A 210 -1.03 -1.92 -12.08
N MET A 211 -1.07 -2.36 -10.82
CA MET A 211 -1.76 -3.56 -10.39
C MET A 211 -3.25 -3.44 -10.69
N PRO A 212 -3.95 -4.57 -10.96
CA PRO A 212 -5.39 -4.58 -11.10
C PRO A 212 -6.10 -3.96 -9.89
N VAL A 213 -7.20 -3.23 -10.13
CA VAL A 213 -7.87 -2.45 -9.08
C VAL A 213 -8.53 -3.34 -8.02
N ASN A 214 -9.04 -4.52 -8.40
CA ASN A 214 -9.56 -5.53 -7.47
C ASN A 214 -8.48 -6.08 -6.53
N VAL A 215 -7.31 -6.40 -7.06
CA VAL A 215 -6.15 -6.86 -6.27
C VAL A 215 -5.69 -5.76 -5.31
N THR A 216 -5.70 -4.51 -5.76
CA THR A 216 -5.37 -3.36 -4.92
C THR A 216 -6.42 -3.14 -3.82
N ALA A 217 -7.71 -3.18 -4.16
CA ALA A 217 -8.81 -3.02 -3.22
C ALA A 217 -8.76 -4.07 -2.11
N VAL A 218 -8.45 -5.32 -2.45
CA VAL A 218 -8.25 -6.40 -1.46
C VAL A 218 -7.11 -6.11 -0.51
N GLN A 219 -5.97 -5.62 -0.98
CA GLN A 219 -4.83 -5.34 -0.10
C GLN A 219 -5.16 -4.27 0.94
N VAL A 220 -5.84 -3.20 0.52
CA VAL A 220 -6.28 -2.14 1.44
C VAL A 220 -7.39 -2.64 2.37
N GLY A 221 -8.36 -3.38 1.83
CA GLY A 221 -9.47 -3.94 2.61
C GLY A 221 -9.02 -4.94 3.67
N VAL A 222 -8.11 -5.86 3.31
CA VAL A 222 -7.53 -6.84 4.25
C VAL A 222 -6.80 -6.11 5.37
N TRP A 223 -5.96 -5.13 5.03
CA TRP A 223 -5.27 -4.34 6.05
C TRP A 223 -6.27 -3.60 6.96
N TYR A 224 -7.22 -2.87 6.37
CA TYR A 224 -8.21 -2.06 7.11
C TYR A 224 -9.06 -2.90 8.07
N MET A 225 -9.53 -4.07 7.62
CA MET A 225 -10.37 -4.95 8.44
C MET A 225 -9.61 -5.61 9.60
N ASN A 226 -8.30 -5.81 9.46
CA ASN A 226 -7.47 -6.49 10.47
C ASN A 226 -6.65 -5.51 11.34
N SER A 227 -6.53 -4.24 10.95
CA SER A 227 -5.88 -3.19 11.76
C SER A 227 -6.79 -2.62 12.85
N GLY A 228 -8.06 -3.05 12.89
CA GLY A 228 -9.06 -2.59 13.85
C GLY A 228 -9.92 -1.42 13.36
N GLY A 229 -9.75 -0.97 12.11
CA GLY A 229 -10.56 0.11 11.52
C GLY A 229 -10.40 1.49 12.18
N GLU A 230 -9.62 1.59 13.25
CA GLU A 230 -9.34 2.81 13.98
C GLU A 230 -8.07 3.47 13.43
N LEU A 231 -8.24 4.63 12.80
CA LEU A 231 -7.19 5.61 12.53
C LEU A 231 -7.34 6.80 13.49
#